data_AF-A0A537SGC0-F1
#
_entry.id   AF-A0A537SGC0-F1
#
_cell.length_a   1.000
_cell.length_b   1.000
_cell.length_c   1.000
_cell.angle_alpha   90.00
_cell.angle_beta   90.00
_cell.angle_gamma   90.00
#
_symmetry.space_group_name_H-M   'P 1'
#
loop_
_entity.id
_entity.type
_entity.pdbx_description
1 polymer ?
#
loop_
_entity_poly.entity_id
_entity_poly.type
_entity_poly.pdbx_seq_one_letter_code
_entity_poly.pdbx_strand_id
1 'polypeptide(L)' 'MQKLDRAFHERVALDLLARDGLRVVWKLHLDTANAYRGGYPRGAQILIETADAAERLIRHAEVELARNTE' A
#
# COMPACT_ATOMS: atom_id res chain seq x y z
N MET A 1 -8.32 -3.21 -12.05
CA MET A 1 -8.57 -2.13 -11.10
C MET A 1 -8.92 -0.88 -11.89
N GLN A 2 -10.07 -0.24 -11.63
CA GLN A 2 -10.42 1.00 -12.33
C GLN A 2 -9.47 2.13 -11.88
N LYS A 3 -9.34 3.18 -12.69
CA LYS A 3 -8.42 4.31 -12.40
C LYS A 3 -8.78 5.02 -11.07
N LEU A 4 -10.06 5.04 -10.72
CA LEU A 4 -10.58 5.59 -9.46
C LEU A 4 -10.14 4.76 -8.24
N ASP A 5 -10.22 3.42 -8.33
CA ASP A 5 -9.78 2.51 -7.27
C ASP A 5 -8.29 2.70 -6.98
N ARG A 6 -7.46 2.84 -8.03
CA ARG A 6 -6.02 3.06 -7.87
C ARG A 6 -5.70 4.34 -7.10
N ALA A 7 -6.32 5.46 -7.46
CA ALA A 7 -6.08 6.75 -6.80
C ALA A 7 -6.52 6.74 -5.34
N PHE A 8 -7.60 6.02 -5.02
CA PHE A 8 -8.03 5.81 -3.65
C PHE A 8 -6.96 5.09 -2.82
N HIS A 9 -6.49 3.93 -3.29
CA HIS A 9 -5.48 3.15 -2.56
C HIS A 9 -4.14 3.89 -2.43
N GLU A 10 -3.73 4.64 -3.45
CA GLU A 10 -2.52 5.47 -3.38
C GLU A 10 -2.64 6.57 -2.33
N ARG A 11 -3.79 7.24 -2.24
CA ARG A 11 -4.01 8.27 -1.22
C ARG A 11 -3.99 7.71 0.19
N VAL A 12 -4.69 6.59 0.43
CA VAL A 12 -4.68 5.92 1.72
C VAL A 12 -3.26 5.43 2.07
N ALA A 13 -2.56 4.84 1.10
CA ALA A 13 -1.20 4.36 1.29
C ALA A 13 -0.22 5.50 1.63
N LEU A 14 -0.33 6.66 0.97
CA LEU A 14 0.46 7.85 1.30
C LEU A 14 0.23 8.31 2.74
N ASP A 15 -1.03 8.43 3.16
CA ASP A 15 -1.37 8.86 4.52
C ASP A 15 -0.82 7.88 5.58
N LEU A 16 -0.90 6.57 5.29
CA LEU A 16 -0.38 5.51 6.15
C LEU A 16 1.16 5.52 6.21
N LEU A 17 1.83 5.66 5.06
CA LEU A 17 3.29 5.77 5.00
C LEU A 17 3.80 7.01 5.73
N ALA A 18 3.10 8.15 5.60
CA ALA A 18 3.47 9.38 6.29
C ALA A 18 3.36 9.27 7.82
N ARG A 19 2.42 8.45 8.33
CA ARG A 19 2.20 8.25 9.76
C ARG A 19 3.12 7.19 10.37
N ASP A 20 3.25 6.05 9.70
CA ASP A 20 3.82 4.83 10.27
C ASP A 20 5.11 4.37 9.56
N GLY A 21 5.50 5.06 8.48
CA GLY A 21 6.65 4.71 7.66
C GLY A 21 6.51 3.33 7.00
N LEU A 22 7.66 2.74 6.65
CA LEU A 22 7.72 1.45 5.94
C LEU A 22 7.05 0.28 6.68
N ARG A 23 6.92 0.37 8.01
CA ARG A 23 6.29 -0.69 8.83
C ARG A 23 4.84 -0.96 8.42
N VAL A 24 4.16 0.05 7.90
CA VAL A 24 2.74 -0.08 7.54
C VAL A 24 2.51 -1.09 6.42
N VAL A 25 3.48 -1.26 5.52
CA VAL A 25 3.41 -2.25 4.43
C VAL A 25 3.32 -3.66 5.01
N TRP A 26 4.20 -3.98 5.95
CA TRP A 26 4.17 -5.27 6.65
C TRP A 26 2.84 -5.48 7.40
N LYS A 27 2.36 -4.44 8.09
CA LYS A 27 1.10 -4.50 8.83
C LYS A 27 -0.08 -4.76 7.89
N LEU A 28 -0.15 -4.10 6.73
CA LEU A 28 -1.23 -4.30 5.75
C LEU A 28 -1.25 -5.72 5.20
N HIS A 29 -0.09 -6.31 4.92
CA HIS A 29 0.00 -7.72 4.50
C HIS A 29 -0.45 -8.69 5.60
N LEU A 30 -0.04 -8.46 6.85
CA LEU A 30 -0.48 -9.27 7.98
C LEU A 30 -2.00 -9.16 8.21
N ASP A 31 -2.54 -7.96 8.17
CA ASP A 31 -3.97 -7.70 8.33
C ASP A 31 -4.78 -8.29 7.17
N THR A 32 -4.24 -8.27 5.94
CA THR A 32 -4.83 -8.96 4.78
C THR A 32 -4.97 -10.45 5.05
N ALA A 33 -3.88 -11.11 5.49
CA ALA A 33 -3.90 -12.53 5.81
C ALA A 33 -4.89 -12.86 6.94
N ASN A 34 -4.98 -12.01 7.96
CA ASN A 34 -5.93 -12.17 9.06
C ASN A 34 -7.38 -11.98 8.58
N ALA A 35 -7.66 -10.96 7.78
CA ALA A 35 -8.99 -10.70 7.23
C ALA A 35 -9.46 -11.85 6.33
N TYR A 36 -8.56 -12.37 5.49
CA TYR A 36 -8.87 -13.51 4.62
C TYR A 36 -9.18 -14.77 5.44
N ARG A 37 -8.33 -15.12 6.42
CA ARG A 37 -8.56 -16.25 7.33
C ARG A 37 -9.82 -16.08 8.18
N GLY A 38 -10.18 -14.84 8.51
CA GLY A 38 -11.39 -14.50 9.25
C GLY A 38 -12.68 -14.54 8.42
N GLY A 39 -12.62 -14.83 7.12
CA GLY A 39 -13.81 -14.89 6.26
C GLY A 39 -14.27 -13.51 5.75
N TYR A 40 -13.38 -12.51 5.71
CA TYR A 40 -13.66 -11.16 5.22
C TYR A 40 -12.95 -10.88 3.89
N PRO A 41 -13.34 -11.54 2.78
CA PRO A 41 -12.59 -11.47 1.52
C PRO A 41 -12.54 -10.06 0.92
N ARG A 42 -13.62 -9.28 1.06
CA ARG A 42 -13.65 -7.88 0.59
C ARG A 42 -12.71 -6.98 1.39
N GLY A 43 -12.64 -7.19 2.72
CA GLY A 43 -11.71 -6.46 3.59
C GLY A 43 -10.26 -6.79 3.28
N ALA A 44 -9.96 -8.08 3.09
CA ALA A 44 -8.63 -8.53 2.65
C ALA A 44 -8.25 -7.90 1.31
N GLN A 45 -9.18 -7.84 0.34
CA GLN A 45 -8.92 -7.21 -0.95
C GLN A 45 -8.55 -5.72 -0.82
N ILE A 46 -9.28 -4.95 0.00
CA ILE A 46 -8.97 -3.54 0.21
C ILE A 46 -7.58 -3.35 0.85
N LEU A 47 -7.22 -4.22 1.80
CA LEU A 47 -5.94 -4.15 2.49
C LEU A 47 -4.77 -4.48 1.56
N ILE A 48 -4.88 -5.52 0.72
CA ILE A 48 -3.82 -5.88 -0.22
C ILE A 48 -3.65 -4.84 -1.32
N GLU A 49 -4.75 -4.29 -1.86
CA GLU A 49 -4.69 -3.24 -2.88
C GLU A 49 -4.02 -1.95 -2.33
N THR A 50 -4.20 -1.69 -1.02
CA THR A 50 -3.53 -0.59 -0.31
C THR A 50 -2.05 -0.91 -0.06
N ALA A 51 -1.70 -2.15 0.30
CA ALA A 51 -0.31 -2.60 0.48
C ALA A 51 0.48 -2.46 -0.84
N ASP A 52 -0.08 -2.96 -1.94
CA ASP A 52 0.51 -2.86 -3.26
C ASP A 52 0.70 -1.39 -3.69
N ALA A 53 -0.23 -0.51 -3.31
CA ALA A 53 -0.11 0.92 -3.56
C ALA A 53 1.06 1.54 -2.78
N ALA A 54 1.22 1.18 -1.50
CA ALA A 54 2.33 1.63 -0.68
C ALA A 54 3.68 1.18 -1.27
N GLU A 55 3.81 -0.07 -1.69
CA GLU A 55 5.02 -0.60 -2.32
C GLU A 55 5.37 0.12 -3.63
N ARG A 56 4.36 0.41 -4.47
CA ARG A 56 4.56 1.21 -5.69
C ARG A 56 5.09 2.60 -5.37
N LEU A 57 4.52 3.27 -4.37
CA LEU A 57 4.94 4.62 -3.97
C LEU A 57 6.37 4.64 -3.44
N ILE A 58 6.76 3.65 -2.63
CA ILE A 58 8.13 3.49 -2.14
C ILE A 58 9.08 3.31 -3.33
N ARG A 59 8.76 2.39 -4.25
CA ARG A 59 9.59 2.15 -5.43
C ARG A 59 9.72 3.39 -6.32
N HIS A 60 8.64 4.15 -6.49
CA HIS A 60 8.68 5.41 -7.24
C HIS A 60 9.57 6.44 -6.55
N ALA A 61 9.49 6.58 -5.22
CA ALA A 61 10.36 7.49 -4.47
C ALA A 61 11.84 7.08 -4.57
N GLU A 62 12.15 5.78 -4.49
CA GLU A 62 13.51 5.26 -4.67
C GLU A 62 14.08 5.56 -6.05
N VAL A 63 13.27 5.40 -7.12
CA VAL A 63 13.68 5.73 -8.50
C VAL A 63 13.94 7.23 -8.67
N GLU A 64 13.10 8.08 -8.11
CA GLU A 64 13.30 9.54 -8.17
C GLU A 64 14.54 9.98 -7.38
N LEU A 65 14.80 9.38 -6.22
CA LEU A 65 16.03 9.64 -5.46
C LEU A 65 17.27 9.24 -6.26
N ALA A 66 17.26 8.06 -6.91
CA ALA A 66 18.38 7.59 -7.73
C ALA A 66 18.66 8.51 -8.93
N ARG A 67 17.61 9.00 -9.59
CA ARG A 67 17.73 9.95 -10.73
C ARG A 67 18.31 11.30 -10.34
N ASN A 68 18.06 11.75 -9.11
CA ASN A 68 18.53 13.05 -8.63
C ASN A 68 19.98 13.03 -8.10
N THR A 69 20.61 11.85 -8.08
CA THR A 69 21.99 11.65 -7.60
C THR A 69 23.03 11.46 -8.73
N GLU A 70 22.59 11.49 -10.00
CA GLU A 70 23.43 11.46 -11.21
C GLU A 70 23.69 12.87 -11.77
#